data_AF-A0AAD9BZF3-F1
#
_entry.id   AF-A0AAD9BZF3-F1
#
_cell.length_a   1.000
_cell.length_b   1.000
_cell.length_c   1.000
_cell.angle_alpha   90.00
_cell.angle_beta   90.00
_cell.angle_gamma   90.00
#
_symmetry.space_group_name_H-M   'P 1'
#
loop_
_entity.id
_entity.type
_entity.pdbx_description
1 polymer ?
#
loop_
_entity_poly.entity_id
_entity_poly.type
_entity_poly.pdbx_seq_one_letter_code
_entity_poly.pdbx_strand_id
1 'polypeptide(L)'
;MRLLNRMSSSSAASTPTPAGQVKTQAETEGEQTPTTVPLEDVKRILKLAHPERWKLAAALGFLTVSSGVTMSAPFLLGKVIDTIYTAGADTETMTASLTSLCIMMTGVFLCGGAANAARVYLMQTSGQQIVRNLRASLFSSILRQEVAFFDRNRTGELINRLSADTAVVGRSITDNLSDGLRAVAQAAAGVSMMFYVSPSLASFVLLIVPPLAVLAVVYGRYLRSISKSTQDALAQATQLAEERISNMRTVRAFGKELSEVNTYTEKTDQVLKLARKEAVLRAGFFGVTGLSGNIMILSVLYKGGLLMASQHMTVGELSAFLMYTFGWASVLQV
;
A
#
# COMPACT_ATOMS: atom_id res chain seq x y z
N MET A 1 40.09 22.22 71.25
CA MET A 1 39.20 21.15 70.75
C MET A 1 39.92 20.45 69.60
N ARG A 2 40.86 19.50 69.81
CA ARG A 2 40.65 18.08 70.21
C ARG A 2 39.51 17.46 69.37
N LEU A 3 39.68 16.51 68.44
CA LEU A 3 40.68 15.44 68.29
C LEU A 3 40.77 14.93 66.83
N LEU A 4 42.02 14.70 66.40
CA LEU A 4 42.61 13.52 65.74
C LEU A 4 41.91 12.88 64.51
N ASN A 5 42.53 12.89 63.33
CA ASN A 5 43.72 12.12 62.93
C ASN A 5 43.40 10.65 62.59
N ARG A 6 43.40 10.36 61.28
CA ARG A 6 44.07 9.17 60.75
C ARG A 6 44.37 9.35 59.26
N MET A 7 45.58 9.83 58.98
CA MET A 7 46.28 9.49 57.74
C MET A 7 46.98 8.16 57.93
N SER A 8 46.91 7.30 56.92
CA SER A 8 47.95 6.33 56.60
C SER A 8 47.84 6.01 55.11
N SER A 9 48.75 6.61 54.36
CA SER A 9 49.10 6.33 52.98
C SER A 9 49.48 4.87 52.75
N SER A 10 49.17 4.33 51.57
CA SER A 10 50.11 3.48 50.85
C SER A 10 49.98 3.68 49.34
N SER A 11 51.15 3.69 48.71
CA SER A 11 51.46 4.13 47.36
C SER A 11 51.52 2.95 46.38
N ALA A 12 51.37 3.30 45.10
CA ALA A 12 52.00 2.72 43.91
C ALA A 12 51.26 1.67 43.04
N ALA A 13 51.25 2.01 41.73
CA ALA A 13 51.53 1.18 40.56
C ALA A 13 50.37 0.56 39.73
N SER A 14 49.98 1.30 38.67
CA SER A 14 50.05 0.95 37.23
C SER A 14 49.44 -0.34 36.64
N THR A 15 48.42 -0.13 35.76
CA THR A 15 48.11 -0.78 34.46
C THR A 15 47.55 -2.24 34.41
N PRO A 16 46.93 -2.70 33.29
CA PRO A 16 45.48 -2.61 33.04
C PRO A 16 44.80 -4.00 32.85
N THR A 17 43.46 -4.00 32.79
CA THR A 17 42.50 -4.95 32.17
C THR A 17 42.92 -6.40 31.90
N PRO A 18 42.04 -7.37 32.21
CA PRO A 18 41.46 -8.14 31.10
C PRO A 18 39.93 -8.04 31.05
N ALA A 19 39.46 -7.97 29.82
CA ALA A 19 38.06 -7.99 29.43
C ALA A 19 37.36 -9.25 29.96
N GLY A 20 36.14 -9.07 30.47
CA GLY A 20 35.32 -10.14 31.01
C GLY A 20 33.83 -9.90 30.71
N GLN A 21 33.43 -10.33 29.51
CA GLN A 21 32.08 -10.82 29.18
C GLN A 21 30.92 -9.81 29.19
N VAL A 22 30.88 -8.95 28.17
CA VAL A 22 29.59 -8.56 27.58
C VAL A 22 29.02 -9.81 26.92
N LYS A 23 27.95 -10.38 27.51
CA LYS A 23 27.20 -11.46 26.88
C LYS A 23 26.67 -10.98 25.53
N THR A 24 27.27 -11.50 24.48
CA THR A 24 26.74 -11.55 23.12
C THR A 24 25.33 -12.15 23.18
N GLN A 25 24.30 -11.30 23.16
CA GLN A 25 22.97 -11.65 22.66
C GLN A 25 22.96 -11.34 21.17
N ALA A 26 23.63 -12.21 20.41
CA ALA A 26 23.37 -12.42 19.00
C ALA A 26 22.85 -13.86 18.90
N GLU A 27 21.88 -14.08 18.01
CA GLU A 27 21.20 -15.35 17.71
C GLU A 27 20.03 -15.73 18.62
N THR A 28 18.89 -15.07 18.43
CA THR A 28 17.63 -15.74 18.02
C THR A 28 16.62 -14.70 17.50
N GLU A 29 16.94 -14.00 16.41
CA GLU A 29 15.88 -13.41 15.58
C GLU A 29 15.30 -14.54 14.73
N GLY A 30 14.32 -15.23 15.31
CA GLY A 30 13.49 -16.19 14.60
C GLY A 30 12.84 -15.52 13.40
N GLU A 31 13.00 -16.15 12.24
CA GLU A 31 12.09 -16.23 11.12
C GLU A 31 10.74 -15.51 11.40
N GLN A 32 10.61 -14.26 10.92
CA GLN A 32 9.34 -13.55 10.93
C GLN A 32 8.37 -14.29 10.00
N THR A 33 7.69 -15.27 10.60
CA THR A 33 6.52 -15.95 10.08
C THR A 33 5.50 -14.84 9.76
N PRO A 34 4.79 -14.88 8.61
CA PRO A 34 3.90 -13.79 8.20
C PRO A 34 2.96 -13.43 9.35
N THR A 35 2.96 -12.16 9.76
CA THR A 35 2.08 -11.59 10.78
C THR A 35 0.63 -11.87 10.38
N THR A 36 0.10 -13.02 10.80
CA THR A 36 -1.31 -13.33 10.69
C THR A 36 -1.99 -12.41 11.69
N VAL A 37 -2.75 -11.43 11.19
CA VAL A 37 -3.50 -10.51 12.04
C VAL A 37 -4.41 -11.38 12.92
N PRO A 38 -4.28 -11.34 14.26
CA PRO A 38 -5.12 -12.14 15.13
C PRO A 38 -6.58 -11.79 14.84
N LEU A 39 -7.42 -12.80 14.60
CA LEU A 39 -8.85 -12.60 14.33
C LEU A 39 -9.56 -11.82 15.48
N GLU A 40 -8.98 -11.86 16.68
CA GLU A 40 -9.42 -11.06 17.83
C GLU A 40 -9.20 -9.55 17.65
N ASP A 41 -8.10 -9.13 17.03
CA ASP A 41 -7.81 -7.72 16.76
C ASP A 41 -8.76 -7.16 15.70
N VAL A 42 -9.04 -7.96 14.66
CA VAL A 42 -10.05 -7.63 13.64
C VAL A 42 -11.43 -7.50 14.28
N LYS A 43 -11.81 -8.40 15.19
CA LYS A 43 -13.08 -8.36 15.91
C LYS A 43 -13.19 -7.14 16.84
N ARG A 44 -12.09 -6.74 17.49
CA ARG A 44 -12.01 -5.54 18.34
C ARG A 44 -12.14 -4.26 17.53
N ILE A 45 -11.51 -4.24 16.36
CA ILE A 45 -11.64 -3.18 15.34
C ILE A 45 -13.07 -3.10 14.78
N LEU A 46 -13.69 -4.24 14.47
CA LEU A 46 -15.08 -4.29 13.99
C LEU A 46 -16.07 -3.81 15.07
N LYS A 47 -15.79 -4.11 16.34
CA LYS A 47 -16.58 -3.63 17.47
C LYS A 47 -16.51 -2.10 17.63
N LEU A 48 -15.39 -1.48 17.26
CA LEU A 48 -15.25 -0.01 17.19
C LEU A 48 -16.07 0.61 16.05
N ALA A 49 -16.29 -0.12 14.95
CA ALA A 49 -17.13 0.30 13.82
C ALA A 49 -18.63 0.06 14.05
N HIS A 50 -19.01 -0.73 15.06
CA HIS A 50 -20.40 -1.08 15.37
C HIS A 50 -21.38 0.10 15.50
N PRO A 51 -21.01 1.26 16.08
CA PRO A 51 -21.93 2.41 16.19
C PRO A 51 -22.35 2.97 14.82
N GLU A 52 -21.48 2.87 13.81
CA GLU A 52 -21.69 3.42 12.47
C GLU A 52 -22.06 2.35 11.43
N ARG A 53 -22.42 1.14 11.87
CA ARG A 53 -22.72 -0.02 11.00
C ARG A 53 -23.75 0.28 9.91
N TRP A 54 -24.73 1.14 10.20
CA TRP A 54 -25.77 1.52 9.22
C TRP A 54 -25.23 2.41 8.10
N LYS A 55 -24.36 3.37 8.42
CA LYS A 55 -23.73 4.23 7.41
C LYS A 55 -22.73 3.45 6.57
N LEU A 56 -21.99 2.54 7.21
CA LEU A 56 -21.06 1.63 6.51
C LEU A 56 -21.80 0.64 5.60
N ALA A 57 -22.93 0.08 6.06
CA ALA A 57 -23.76 -0.78 5.23
C ALA A 57 -24.38 -0.03 4.05
N ALA A 58 -24.86 1.21 4.26
CA ALA A 58 -25.34 2.07 3.18
C ALA A 58 -24.21 2.41 2.17
N ALA A 59 -23.02 2.76 2.66
CA ALA A 59 -21.85 3.02 1.82
C ALA A 59 -21.44 1.78 1.01
N LEU A 60 -21.59 0.58 1.59
CA LEU A 60 -21.36 -0.68 0.90
C LEU A 60 -22.39 -0.94 -0.21
N GLY A 61 -23.67 -0.65 0.04
CA GLY A 61 -24.70 -0.70 -1.00
C GLY A 61 -24.39 0.26 -2.16
N PHE A 62 -24.04 1.51 -1.85
CA PHE A 62 -23.63 2.48 -2.88
C PHE A 62 -22.35 2.07 -3.61
N LEU A 63 -21.41 1.39 -2.93
CA LEU A 63 -20.23 0.81 -3.57
C LEU A 63 -20.61 -0.24 -4.61
N THR A 64 -21.53 -1.15 -4.29
CA THR A 64 -21.93 -2.20 -5.26
C THR A 64 -22.60 -1.59 -6.49
N VAL A 65 -23.45 -0.57 -6.31
CA VAL A 65 -24.09 0.14 -7.40
C VAL A 65 -23.07 0.89 -8.25
N SER A 66 -22.18 1.68 -7.63
CA SER A 66 -21.20 2.48 -8.38
C SER A 66 -20.17 1.60 -9.09
N SER A 67 -19.77 0.47 -8.48
CA SER A 67 -18.88 -0.51 -9.12
C SER A 67 -19.54 -1.21 -10.29
N GLY A 68 -20.81 -1.57 -10.18
CA GLY A 68 -21.60 -2.13 -11.27
C GLY A 68 -21.72 -1.16 -12.45
N VAL A 69 -22.03 0.11 -12.17
CA VAL A 69 -22.06 1.17 -13.20
C VAL A 69 -20.69 1.31 -13.87
N THR A 70 -19.61 1.38 -13.09
CA THR A 70 -18.25 1.49 -13.64
C THR A 70 -17.90 0.29 -14.54
N MET A 71 -18.27 -0.92 -14.12
CA MET A 71 -18.02 -2.15 -14.89
C MET A 71 -18.94 -2.31 -16.10
N SER A 72 -20.05 -1.58 -16.19
CA SER A 72 -20.89 -1.56 -17.39
C SER A 72 -20.29 -0.72 -18.53
N ALA A 73 -19.39 0.23 -18.22
CA ALA A 73 -18.88 1.19 -19.19
C ALA A 73 -18.13 0.53 -20.38
N PRO A 74 -17.21 -0.46 -20.17
CA PRO A 74 -16.53 -1.12 -21.29
C PRO A 74 -17.49 -1.88 -22.21
N PHE A 75 -18.48 -2.58 -21.65
CA PHE A 75 -19.48 -3.32 -22.42
C PHE A 75 -20.36 -2.39 -23.26
N LEU A 76 -20.85 -1.30 -22.65
CA LEU A 76 -21.68 -0.32 -23.34
C LEU A 76 -20.90 0.38 -24.45
N LEU A 77 -19.63 0.72 -24.22
CA LEU A 77 -18.78 1.29 -25.26
C LEU A 77 -18.52 0.30 -26.40
N GLY A 78 -18.32 -0.98 -26.09
CA GLY A 78 -18.24 -2.03 -27.11
C GLY A 78 -19.48 -2.05 -28.02
N LYS A 79 -20.69 -1.95 -27.44
CA LYS A 79 -21.94 -1.87 -28.20
C LYS A 79 -22.05 -0.61 -29.06
N VAL A 80 -21.58 0.53 -28.57
CA VAL A 80 -21.51 1.77 -29.36
C VAL A 80 -20.58 1.59 -30.56
N ILE A 81 -19.39 1.01 -30.34
CA ILE A 81 -18.42 0.73 -31.41
C ILE A 81 -19.04 -0.18 -32.48
N ASP A 82 -19.69 -1.26 -32.08
CA ASP A 82 -20.35 -2.18 -33.02
C ASP A 82 -21.48 -1.51 -33.80
N THR A 83 -22.27 -0.65 -33.14
CA THR A 83 -23.35 0.09 -33.79
C THR A 83 -22.79 1.03 -34.87
N ILE A 84 -21.70 1.75 -34.58
CA ILE A 84 -21.03 2.63 -35.55
C ILE A 84 -20.46 1.83 -36.72
N TYR A 85 -19.87 0.66 -36.46
CA TYR A 85 -19.23 -0.16 -37.49
C TYR A 85 -20.23 -0.86 -38.41
N THR A 86 -21.39 -1.27 -37.87
CA THR A 86 -22.42 -2.03 -38.63
C THR A 86 -23.37 -1.12 -39.41
N ALA A 87 -23.60 0.11 -38.94
CA ALA A 87 -24.62 1.01 -39.48
C ALA A 87 -24.16 1.83 -40.71
N GLY A 88 -23.12 1.40 -41.43
CA GLY A 88 -22.61 2.07 -42.64
C GLY A 88 -23.59 2.17 -43.83
N ALA A 89 -24.86 1.77 -43.69
CA ALA A 89 -25.87 1.77 -44.75
C ALA A 89 -27.06 2.73 -44.52
N ASP A 90 -27.43 3.06 -43.26
CA ASP A 90 -28.62 3.89 -42.94
C ASP A 90 -28.33 4.94 -41.84
N THR A 91 -28.04 6.18 -42.25
CA THR A 91 -27.60 7.26 -41.35
C THR A 91 -28.66 7.72 -40.33
N GLU A 92 -29.95 7.68 -40.69
CA GLU A 92 -31.03 8.16 -39.82
C GLU A 92 -31.31 7.19 -38.65
N THR A 93 -31.36 5.89 -38.94
CA THR A 93 -31.58 4.84 -37.91
C THR A 93 -30.36 4.70 -36.99
N MET A 94 -29.15 4.93 -37.52
CA MET A 94 -27.91 5.01 -36.73
C MET A 94 -27.97 6.15 -35.72
N THR A 95 -28.32 7.35 -36.17
CA THR A 95 -28.30 8.54 -35.32
C THR A 95 -29.32 8.44 -34.19
N ALA A 96 -30.52 7.90 -34.48
CA ALA A 96 -31.55 7.67 -33.48
C ALA A 96 -31.12 6.62 -32.43
N SER A 97 -30.57 5.48 -32.87
CA SER A 97 -30.11 4.40 -31.99
C SER A 97 -28.93 4.83 -31.11
N LEU A 98 -27.96 5.53 -31.70
CA LEU A 98 -26.78 6.03 -30.99
C LEU A 98 -27.15 7.13 -29.99
N THR A 99 -28.05 8.04 -30.36
CA THR A 99 -28.55 9.09 -29.45
C THR A 99 -29.30 8.47 -28.26
N SER A 100 -30.17 7.49 -28.51
CA SER A 100 -30.89 6.77 -27.44
C SER A 100 -29.92 6.06 -26.48
N LEU A 101 -28.91 5.36 -27.03
CA LEU A 101 -27.88 4.65 -26.25
C LEU A 101 -27.05 5.64 -25.42
N CYS A 102 -26.58 6.75 -26.01
CA CYS A 102 -25.80 7.77 -25.31
C CYS A 102 -26.59 8.47 -24.20
N ILE A 103 -27.88 8.77 -24.41
CA ILE A 103 -28.75 9.35 -23.37
C ILE A 103 -28.92 8.35 -22.21
N MET A 104 -29.16 7.07 -22.52
CA MET A 104 -29.26 6.03 -21.51
C MET A 104 -27.96 5.89 -20.70
N MET A 105 -26.80 5.88 -21.37
CA MET A 105 -25.49 5.83 -20.70
C MET A 105 -25.25 7.04 -19.81
N THR A 106 -25.63 8.22 -20.27
CA THR A 106 -25.50 9.46 -19.48
C THR A 106 -26.31 9.35 -18.19
N GLY A 107 -27.54 8.84 -18.26
CA GLY A 107 -28.37 8.59 -17.08
C GLY A 107 -27.71 7.60 -16.11
N VAL A 108 -27.20 6.48 -16.62
CA VAL A 108 -26.50 5.46 -15.82
C VAL A 108 -25.24 6.04 -15.15
N PHE A 109 -24.43 6.80 -15.87
CA PHE A 109 -23.22 7.44 -15.34
C PHE A 109 -23.53 8.52 -14.31
N LEU A 110 -24.60 9.30 -14.49
CA LEU A 110 -25.03 10.28 -13.51
C LEU A 110 -25.47 9.60 -12.21
N CYS A 111 -26.25 8.51 -12.30
CA CYS A 111 -26.62 7.69 -11.15
C CYS A 111 -25.39 7.07 -10.46
N GLY A 112 -24.43 6.55 -11.23
CA GLY A 112 -23.19 6.00 -10.70
C GLY A 112 -22.31 7.05 -10.02
N GLY A 113 -22.23 8.26 -10.57
CA GLY A 113 -21.52 9.39 -9.99
C GLY A 113 -22.15 9.84 -8.68
N ALA A 114 -23.48 9.97 -8.63
CA ALA A 114 -24.20 10.30 -7.41
C ALA A 114 -24.03 9.21 -6.32
N ALA A 115 -24.11 7.94 -6.70
CA ALA A 115 -23.84 6.81 -5.79
C ALA A 115 -22.40 6.85 -5.25
N ASN A 116 -21.42 7.15 -6.10
CA ASN A 116 -20.03 7.27 -5.67
C ASN A 116 -19.82 8.45 -4.71
N ALA A 117 -20.44 9.60 -4.98
CA ALA A 117 -20.39 10.76 -4.08
C ALA A 117 -21.00 10.43 -2.71
N ALA A 118 -22.17 9.77 -2.69
CA ALA A 118 -22.81 9.30 -1.46
C ALA A 118 -21.93 8.31 -0.68
N ARG A 119 -21.33 7.33 -1.37
CA ARG A 119 -20.35 6.40 -0.77
C ARG A 119 -19.20 7.16 -0.11
N VAL A 120 -18.54 8.07 -0.83
CA VAL A 120 -17.37 8.81 -0.33
C VAL A 120 -17.75 9.64 0.90
N TYR A 121 -18.88 10.36 0.84
CA TYR A 121 -19.36 11.14 1.97
C TYR A 121 -19.65 10.28 3.21
N LEU A 122 -20.39 9.17 3.04
CA LEU A 122 -20.71 8.26 4.13
C LEU A 122 -19.46 7.62 4.74
N MET A 123 -18.49 7.25 3.91
CA MET A 123 -17.26 6.60 4.38
C MET A 123 -16.36 7.58 5.14
N GLN A 124 -16.18 8.79 4.62
CA GLN A 124 -15.41 9.84 5.31
C GLN A 124 -16.05 10.26 6.62
N THR A 125 -17.36 10.52 6.64
CA THR A 125 -18.06 10.93 7.88
C THR A 125 -18.02 9.84 8.93
N SER A 126 -18.20 8.57 8.55
CA SER A 126 -18.04 7.42 9.44
C SER A 126 -16.62 7.31 9.99
N GLY A 127 -15.61 7.53 9.14
CA GLY A 127 -14.20 7.52 9.55
C GLY A 127 -13.89 8.58 10.59
N GLN A 128 -14.32 9.83 10.36
CA GLN A 128 -14.14 10.92 11.32
C GLN A 128 -14.83 10.64 12.65
N GLN A 129 -16.02 10.04 12.60
CA GLN A 129 -16.79 9.68 13.78
C GLN A 129 -16.09 8.58 14.62
N ILE A 130 -15.47 7.60 13.97
CA ILE A 130 -14.64 6.57 14.63
C ILE A 130 -13.40 7.22 15.26
N VAL A 131 -12.68 8.08 14.52
CA VAL A 131 -11.47 8.78 15.02
C VAL A 131 -11.81 9.65 16.22
N ARG A 132 -12.93 10.38 16.20
CA ARG A 132 -13.39 11.18 17.34
C ARG A 132 -13.57 10.32 18.60
N ASN A 133 -14.25 9.19 18.47
CA ASN A 133 -14.52 8.29 19.60
C ASN A 133 -13.22 7.65 20.12
N LEU A 134 -12.31 7.26 19.23
CA LEU A 134 -10.99 6.75 19.59
C LEU A 134 -10.17 7.79 20.37
N ARG A 135 -10.12 9.04 19.89
CA ARG A 135 -9.40 10.11 20.58
C ARG A 135 -9.97 10.40 21.96
N ALA A 136 -11.29 10.48 22.09
CA ALA A 136 -11.94 10.69 23.38
C ALA A 136 -11.66 9.54 24.37
N SER A 137 -11.77 8.29 23.91
CA SER A 137 -11.51 7.11 24.74
C SER A 137 -10.04 6.98 25.13
N LEU A 138 -9.12 7.23 24.19
CA LEU A 138 -7.68 7.15 24.42
C LEU A 138 -7.25 8.25 25.40
N PHE A 139 -7.70 9.48 25.20
CA PHE A 139 -7.40 10.59 26.10
C PHE A 139 -7.92 10.33 27.52
N SER A 140 -9.16 9.84 27.65
CA SER A 140 -9.71 9.45 28.96
C SER A 140 -8.90 8.32 29.62
N SER A 141 -8.42 7.35 28.83
CA SER A 141 -7.63 6.23 29.34
C SER A 141 -6.23 6.65 29.77
N ILE A 142 -5.60 7.58 29.04
CA ILE A 142 -4.29 8.16 29.38
C ILE A 142 -4.39 8.91 30.71
N LEU A 143 -5.39 9.78 30.88
CA LEU A 143 -5.55 10.57 32.12
C LEU A 143 -5.88 9.73 33.37
N ARG A 144 -6.35 8.48 33.21
CA ARG A 144 -6.63 7.56 34.32
C ARG A 144 -5.42 6.73 34.75
N GLN A 145 -4.28 6.83 34.06
CA GLN A 145 -3.07 6.08 34.41
C GLN A 145 -2.37 6.66 35.65
N GLU A 146 -1.62 5.82 36.34
CA GLU A 146 -0.76 6.22 37.45
C GLU A 146 0.41 7.09 37.00
N VAL A 147 0.99 7.89 37.90
CA VAL A 147 2.13 8.77 37.58
C VAL A 147 3.33 7.99 37.04
N ALA A 148 3.58 6.77 37.55
CA ALA A 148 4.66 5.90 37.06
C ALA A 148 4.53 5.53 35.57
N PHE A 149 3.33 5.57 34.99
CA PHE A 149 3.14 5.41 33.55
C PHE A 149 3.73 6.59 32.77
N PHE A 150 3.54 7.81 33.27
CA PHE A 150 4.06 9.04 32.65
C PHE A 150 5.57 9.18 32.81
N ASP A 151 6.15 8.63 33.88
CA ASP A 151 7.62 8.59 34.05
C ASP A 151 8.30 7.67 33.03
N ARG A 152 7.59 6.64 32.54
CA ARG A 152 8.12 5.65 31.60
C ARG A 152 7.88 6.00 30.13
N ASN A 153 6.86 6.80 29.82
CA ASN A 153 6.44 7.08 28.45
C ASN A 153 6.65 8.56 28.10
N ARG A 154 7.32 8.84 26.97
CA ARG A 154 7.55 10.22 26.52
C ARG A 154 6.22 10.87 26.10
N THR A 155 5.97 12.10 26.54
CA THR A 155 4.77 12.87 26.14
C THR A 155 4.59 12.92 24.62
N GLY A 156 5.69 13.05 23.87
CA GLY A 156 5.66 13.04 22.40
C GLY A 156 5.09 11.74 21.81
N GLU A 157 5.37 10.58 22.42
CA GLU A 157 4.82 9.29 21.98
C GLU A 157 3.30 9.23 22.22
N LEU A 158 2.84 9.67 23.39
CA LEU A 158 1.41 9.69 23.73
C LEU A 158 0.62 10.61 22.80
N ILE A 159 1.17 11.78 22.46
CA ILE A 159 0.58 12.70 21.48
C ILE A 159 0.56 12.09 20.08
N ASN A 160 1.63 11.39 19.68
CA ASN A 160 1.68 10.72 18.38
C ASN A 160 0.61 9.63 18.28
N ARG A 161 0.47 8.79 19.31
CA ARG A 161 -0.60 7.77 19.41
C ARG A 161 -1.99 8.40 19.33
N LEU A 162 -2.20 9.52 20.02
CA LEU A 162 -3.49 10.23 20.01
C LEU A 162 -3.81 10.86 18.66
N SER A 163 -2.81 11.41 17.96
CA SER A 163 -3.02 12.13 16.71
C SER A 163 -2.93 11.22 15.48
N ALA A 164 -1.76 10.62 15.24
CA ALA A 164 -1.42 9.88 14.03
C ALA A 164 -2.03 8.48 14.05
N ASP A 165 -1.82 7.69 15.11
CA ASP A 165 -2.27 6.30 15.14
C ASP A 165 -3.79 6.21 15.08
N THR A 166 -4.51 7.07 15.81
CA THR A 166 -5.99 7.11 15.71
C THR A 166 -6.48 7.42 14.30
N ALA A 167 -5.81 8.31 13.57
CA ALA A 167 -6.15 8.64 12.19
C ALA A 167 -5.87 7.48 11.24
N VAL A 168 -4.75 6.78 11.41
CA VAL A 168 -4.40 5.58 10.64
C VAL A 168 -5.43 4.48 10.85
N VAL A 169 -5.81 4.22 12.11
CA VAL A 169 -6.84 3.23 12.45
C VAL A 169 -8.18 3.61 11.81
N GLY A 170 -8.60 4.87 11.90
CA GLY A 170 -9.84 5.35 11.28
C GLY A 170 -9.88 5.10 9.77
N ARG A 171 -8.86 5.55 9.04
CA ARG A 171 -8.75 5.37 7.58
C ARG A 171 -8.64 3.91 7.18
N SER A 172 -8.01 3.07 8.00
CA SER A 172 -7.86 1.65 7.71
C SER A 172 -9.20 0.92 7.74
N ILE A 173 -10.09 1.28 8.65
CA ILE A 173 -11.41 0.67 8.82
C ILE A 173 -12.41 1.19 7.79
N THR A 174 -12.25 2.45 7.37
CA THR A 174 -13.14 3.06 6.39
C THR A 174 -12.55 2.96 5.00
N ASP A 175 -11.65 3.86 4.64
CA ASP A 175 -11.22 4.10 3.25
C ASP A 175 -10.51 2.87 2.68
N ASN A 176 -9.51 2.33 3.39
CA ASN A 176 -8.74 1.18 2.90
C ASN A 176 -9.61 -0.08 2.76
N LEU A 177 -10.51 -0.33 3.71
CA LEU A 177 -11.44 -1.46 3.62
C LEU A 177 -12.41 -1.28 2.46
N SER A 178 -12.91 -0.05 2.27
CA SER A 178 -13.79 0.33 1.16
C SER A 178 -13.16 0.13 -0.20
N ASP A 179 -11.89 0.50 -0.33
CA ASP A 179 -11.13 0.46 -1.57
C ASP A 179 -10.66 -0.96 -1.86
N GLY A 180 -10.24 -1.71 -0.84
CA GLY A 180 -9.95 -3.14 -0.97
C GLY A 180 -11.19 -3.93 -1.41
N LEU A 181 -12.35 -3.68 -0.81
CA LEU A 181 -13.59 -4.36 -1.19
C LEU A 181 -14.05 -3.98 -2.60
N ARG A 182 -13.88 -2.71 -2.99
CA ARG A 182 -14.09 -2.24 -4.35
C ARG A 182 -13.19 -2.95 -5.34
N ALA A 183 -11.88 -3.03 -5.04
CA ALA A 183 -10.89 -3.69 -5.86
C ALA A 183 -11.25 -5.16 -6.08
N VAL A 184 -11.62 -5.88 -5.02
CA VAL A 184 -12.08 -7.28 -5.11
C VAL A 184 -13.35 -7.41 -5.95
N ALA A 185 -14.35 -6.56 -5.72
CA ALA A 185 -15.61 -6.59 -6.46
C ALA A 185 -15.40 -6.28 -7.95
N GLN A 186 -14.58 -5.27 -8.27
CA GLN A 186 -14.23 -4.91 -9.65
C GLN A 186 -13.37 -5.99 -10.32
N ALA A 187 -12.46 -6.62 -9.59
CA ALA A 187 -11.67 -7.72 -10.12
C ALA A 187 -12.54 -8.94 -10.44
N ALA A 188 -13.44 -9.32 -9.53
CA ALA A 188 -14.39 -10.40 -9.77
C ALA A 188 -15.30 -10.09 -10.97
N ALA A 189 -15.91 -8.90 -10.99
CA ALA A 189 -16.77 -8.47 -12.09
C ALA A 189 -16.02 -8.39 -13.43
N GLY A 190 -14.79 -7.86 -13.45
CA GLY A 190 -13.94 -7.77 -14.63
C GLY A 190 -13.60 -9.14 -15.20
N VAL A 191 -13.15 -10.08 -14.35
CA VAL A 191 -12.87 -11.45 -14.78
C VAL A 191 -14.13 -12.15 -15.29
N SER A 192 -15.26 -12.03 -14.57
CA SER A 192 -16.54 -12.58 -15.02
C SER A 192 -16.96 -12.02 -16.39
N MET A 193 -16.81 -10.71 -16.61
CA MET A 193 -17.13 -10.08 -17.89
C MET A 193 -16.17 -10.49 -19.01
N MET A 194 -14.90 -10.72 -18.72
CA MET A 194 -13.95 -11.26 -19.71
C MET A 194 -14.38 -12.65 -20.19
N PHE A 195 -14.79 -13.53 -19.27
CA PHE A 195 -15.32 -14.85 -19.62
C PHE A 195 -16.65 -14.76 -20.37
N TYR A 196 -17.51 -13.80 -20.01
CA TYR A 196 -18.77 -13.56 -20.72
C TYR A 196 -18.54 -13.10 -22.17
N VAL A 197 -17.58 -12.19 -22.41
CA VAL A 197 -17.29 -11.66 -23.75
C VAL A 197 -16.58 -12.69 -24.63
N SER A 198 -15.51 -13.32 -24.14
CA SER A 198 -14.79 -14.34 -24.92
C SER A 198 -14.07 -15.34 -24.02
N PRO A 199 -14.63 -16.55 -23.84
CA PRO A 199 -13.97 -17.62 -23.06
C PRO A 199 -12.59 -18.01 -23.61
N SER A 200 -12.40 -17.94 -24.94
CA SER A 200 -11.12 -18.29 -25.59
C SER A 200 -10.03 -17.26 -25.30
N LEU A 201 -10.34 -15.96 -25.28
CA LEU A 201 -9.37 -14.93 -24.90
C LEU A 201 -9.15 -14.90 -23.39
N ALA A 202 -10.22 -15.04 -22.59
CA ALA A 202 -10.12 -15.05 -21.13
C ALA A 202 -9.21 -16.18 -20.62
N SER A 203 -9.40 -17.41 -21.13
CA SER A 203 -8.53 -18.55 -20.79
C SER A 203 -7.08 -18.35 -21.21
N PHE A 204 -6.84 -17.71 -22.34
CA PHE A 204 -5.48 -17.37 -22.81
C PHE A 204 -4.79 -16.38 -21.87
N VAL A 205 -5.48 -15.30 -21.48
CA VAL A 205 -4.96 -14.34 -20.50
C VAL A 205 -4.73 -15.03 -19.15
N LEU A 206 -5.67 -15.86 -18.69
CA LEU A 206 -5.57 -16.60 -17.44
C LEU A 206 -4.41 -17.60 -17.41
N LEU A 207 -3.91 -18.05 -18.57
CA LEU A 207 -2.75 -18.93 -18.64
C LEU A 207 -1.42 -18.15 -18.59
N ILE A 208 -1.38 -16.95 -19.16
CA ILE A 208 -0.17 -16.11 -19.23
C ILE A 208 0.07 -15.32 -17.94
N VAL A 209 -1.01 -14.82 -17.34
CA VAL A 209 -0.96 -13.90 -16.20
C VAL A 209 -0.34 -14.53 -14.93
N PRO A 210 -0.72 -15.75 -14.48
CA PRO A 210 -0.19 -16.31 -13.24
C PRO A 210 1.33 -16.54 -13.27
N PRO A 211 1.94 -17.09 -14.34
CA PRO A 211 3.40 -17.17 -14.46
C PRO A 211 4.09 -15.80 -14.34
N LEU A 212 3.56 -14.78 -15.03
CA LEU A 212 4.09 -13.41 -14.94
C LEU A 212 3.96 -12.83 -13.53
N ALA A 213 2.82 -13.04 -12.89
CA ALA A 213 2.57 -12.60 -11.52
C ALA A 213 3.52 -13.28 -10.53
N VAL A 214 3.75 -14.59 -10.65
CA VAL A 214 4.70 -15.33 -9.80
C VAL A 214 6.11 -14.78 -9.97
N LEU A 215 6.57 -14.58 -11.21
CA LEU A 215 7.89 -13.98 -11.48
C LEU A 215 8.00 -12.57 -10.88
N ALA A 216 6.98 -11.73 -11.06
CA ALA A 216 6.94 -10.39 -10.49
C ALA A 216 6.96 -10.41 -8.96
N VAL A 217 6.25 -11.33 -8.31
CA VAL A 217 6.24 -11.48 -6.85
C VAL A 217 7.60 -11.93 -6.32
N VAL A 218 8.24 -12.91 -6.97
CA VAL A 218 9.57 -13.39 -6.57
C VAL A 218 10.60 -12.27 -6.70
N TYR A 219 10.60 -11.57 -7.84
CA TYR A 219 11.48 -10.42 -8.05
C TYR A 219 11.19 -9.29 -7.05
N GLY A 220 9.92 -9.00 -6.81
CA GLY A 220 9.47 -7.97 -5.86
C GLY A 220 9.89 -8.26 -4.42
N ARG A 221 9.86 -9.53 -4.00
CA ARG A 221 10.39 -9.96 -2.69
C ARG A 221 11.88 -9.70 -2.57
N TYR A 222 12.65 -10.02 -3.61
CA TYR A 222 14.08 -9.76 -3.64
C TYR A 222 14.39 -8.26 -3.62
N LEU A 223 13.66 -7.46 -4.41
CA LEU A 223 13.78 -5.99 -4.39
C LEU A 223 13.45 -5.43 -3.00
N ARG A 224 12.37 -5.90 -2.36
CA ARG A 224 12.00 -5.49 -0.99
C ARG A 224 13.09 -5.83 0.03
N SER A 225 13.76 -6.98 -0.09
CA SER A 225 14.88 -7.34 0.78
C SER A 225 16.03 -6.35 0.66
N ILE A 226 16.39 -5.94 -0.56
CA ILE A 226 17.46 -4.95 -0.78
C ILE A 226 17.04 -3.57 -0.27
N SER A 227 15.80 -3.14 -0.54
CA SER A 227 15.27 -1.88 -0.01
C SER A 227 15.31 -1.84 1.52
N LYS A 228 14.99 -2.95 2.19
CA LYS A 228 15.11 -3.06 3.65
C LYS A 228 16.56 -2.89 4.09
N SER A 229 17.52 -3.56 3.45
CA SER A 229 18.94 -3.38 3.77
C SER A 229 19.42 -1.95 3.55
N THR A 230 18.96 -1.25 2.50
CA THR A 230 19.26 0.18 2.29
C THR A 230 18.72 1.03 3.44
N GLN A 231 17.48 0.79 3.87
CA GLN A 231 16.85 1.52 4.98
C GLN A 231 17.53 1.23 6.32
N ASP A 232 17.89 -0.02 6.60
CA ASP A 232 18.60 -0.39 7.83
C ASP A 232 19.98 0.28 7.90
N ALA A 233 20.71 0.34 6.78
CA ALA A 233 21.98 1.05 6.69
C ALA A 233 21.81 2.57 6.90
N LEU A 234 20.74 3.15 6.34
CA LEU A 234 20.41 4.56 6.54
C LEU A 234 20.06 4.84 8.02
N ALA A 235 19.26 3.98 8.65
CA ALA A 235 18.89 4.11 10.05
C ALA A 235 20.12 4.09 10.96
N GLN A 236 21.10 3.21 10.71
CA GLN A 236 22.38 3.20 11.43
C GLN A 236 23.17 4.51 11.25
N ALA A 237 23.22 5.05 10.04
CA ALA A 237 23.89 6.33 9.78
C ALA A 237 23.18 7.49 10.51
N THR A 238 21.84 7.50 10.50
CA THR A 238 21.04 8.50 11.22
C THR A 238 21.22 8.40 12.73
N GLN A 239 21.23 7.18 13.29
CA GLN A 239 21.46 6.97 14.71
C GLN A 239 22.86 7.45 15.14
N LEU A 240 23.89 7.18 14.33
CA LEU A 240 25.23 7.71 14.55
C LEU A 240 25.22 9.25 14.58
N ALA A 241 24.57 9.88 13.60
CA ALA A 241 24.45 11.33 13.54
C ALA A 241 23.72 11.90 14.78
N GLU A 242 22.61 11.29 15.19
CA GLU A 242 21.86 11.68 16.38
C GLU A 242 22.73 11.60 17.64
N GLU A 243 23.46 10.49 17.83
CA GLU A 243 24.34 10.30 18.97
C GLU A 243 25.46 11.36 19.02
N ARG A 244 26.12 11.63 17.89
CA ARG A 244 27.23 12.60 17.81
C ARG A 244 26.75 14.04 17.99
N ILE A 245 25.62 14.41 17.39
CA ILE A 245 25.05 15.76 17.51
C ILE A 245 24.55 16.00 18.94
N SER A 246 23.86 15.02 19.55
CA SER A 246 23.37 15.11 20.93
C SER A 246 24.53 15.24 21.94
N ASN A 247 25.67 14.60 21.65
CA ASN A 247 26.87 14.61 22.50
C ASN A 247 28.01 15.49 21.96
N MET A 248 27.68 16.58 21.25
CA MET A 248 28.68 17.40 20.56
C MET A 248 29.78 17.96 21.49
N ARG A 249 29.48 18.25 22.76
CA ARG A 249 30.48 18.70 23.74
C ARG A 249 31.58 17.66 23.96
N THR A 250 31.23 16.39 24.02
CA THR A 250 32.18 15.29 24.17
C THR A 250 33.05 15.16 22.92
N VAL A 251 32.45 15.23 21.73
CA VAL A 251 33.20 15.18 20.46
C VAL A 251 34.24 16.31 20.38
N ARG A 252 33.85 17.53 20.76
CA ARG A 252 34.76 18.70 20.83
C ARG A 252 35.85 18.54 21.89
N ALA A 253 35.51 18.00 23.06
CA ALA A 253 36.48 17.81 24.15
C ALA A 253 37.63 16.89 23.75
N PHE A 254 37.39 15.93 22.85
CA PHE A 254 38.41 15.02 22.32
C PHE A 254 38.97 15.43 20.95
N GLY A 255 38.53 16.56 20.37
CA GLY A 255 38.99 17.04 19.05
C GLY A 255 38.73 16.05 17.90
N LYS A 256 37.59 15.34 17.93
CA LYS A 256 37.26 14.24 17.00
C LYS A 256 36.32 14.61 15.86
N GLU A 257 36.02 15.89 15.64
CA GLU A 257 35.02 16.34 14.66
C GLU A 257 35.29 15.80 13.25
N LEU A 258 36.51 15.95 12.73
CA LEU A 258 36.88 15.43 11.41
C LEU A 258 36.85 13.90 11.34
N SER A 259 37.19 13.23 12.45
CA SER A 259 37.13 11.77 12.55
C SER A 259 35.68 11.26 12.47
N GLU A 260 34.76 11.93 13.14
CA GLU A 260 33.33 11.60 13.11
C GLU A 260 32.70 11.91 11.76
N VAL A 261 33.13 12.99 11.09
CA VAL A 261 32.74 13.29 9.70
C VAL A 261 33.17 12.16 8.76
N ASN A 262 34.41 11.67 8.87
CA ASN A 262 34.88 10.55 8.06
C ASN A 262 34.07 9.27 8.34
N THR A 263 33.82 8.97 9.62
CA THR A 263 33.03 7.79 10.03
C THR A 263 31.60 7.85 9.49
N TYR A 264 30.97 9.02 9.54
CA TYR A 264 29.64 9.24 8.94
C TYR A 264 29.68 9.10 7.43
N THR A 265 30.72 9.64 6.77
CA THR A 265 30.92 9.54 5.32
C THR A 265 31.00 8.08 4.88
N GLU A 266 31.79 7.26 5.56
CA GLU A 266 31.89 5.81 5.29
C GLU A 266 30.54 5.10 5.42
N LYS A 267 29.75 5.44 6.43
CA LYS A 267 28.38 4.89 6.60
C LYS A 267 27.47 5.33 5.45
N THR A 268 27.53 6.59 5.02
CA THR A 268 26.73 7.07 3.89
C THR A 268 27.17 6.48 2.56
N ASP A 269 28.45 6.17 2.37
CA ASP A 269 28.95 5.47 1.18
C ASP A 269 28.42 4.03 1.10
N GLN A 270 28.28 3.36 2.25
CA GLN A 270 27.62 2.05 2.32
C GLN A 270 26.14 2.15 1.93
N VAL A 271 25.43 3.18 2.41
CA VAL A 271 24.05 3.46 1.99
C VAL A 271 23.98 3.69 0.49
N LEU A 272 24.88 4.50 -0.08
CA LEU A 272 24.93 4.77 -1.52
C LEU A 272 25.18 3.49 -2.34
N LYS A 273 26.07 2.61 -1.88
CA LYS A 273 26.36 1.32 -2.55
C LYS A 273 25.11 0.43 -2.59
N LEU A 274 24.36 0.34 -1.49
CA LEU A 274 23.12 -0.42 -1.41
C LEU A 274 22.02 0.24 -2.27
N ALA A 275 21.87 1.56 -2.19
CA ALA A 275 20.91 2.32 -2.98
C ALA A 275 21.16 2.18 -4.49
N ARG A 276 22.42 2.15 -4.94
CA ARG A 276 22.77 1.87 -6.35
C ARG A 276 22.35 0.46 -6.77
N LYS A 277 22.59 -0.54 -5.92
CA LYS A 277 22.14 -1.91 -6.18
C LYS A 277 20.60 -1.97 -6.26
N GLU A 278 19.91 -1.34 -5.32
CA GLU A 278 18.46 -1.20 -5.32
C GLU A 278 17.95 -0.53 -6.59
N ALA A 279 18.58 0.56 -7.02
CA ALA A 279 18.21 1.29 -8.23
C ALA A 279 18.32 0.43 -9.50
N VAL A 280 19.39 -0.37 -9.62
CA VAL A 280 19.56 -1.30 -10.75
C VAL A 280 18.47 -2.38 -10.76
N LEU A 281 18.18 -2.98 -9.60
CA LEU A 281 17.10 -3.97 -9.47
C LEU A 281 15.74 -3.35 -9.78
N ARG A 282 15.48 -2.15 -9.29
CA ARG A 282 14.23 -1.42 -9.51
C ARG A 282 14.06 -1.06 -11.00
N ALA A 283 15.13 -0.60 -11.65
CA ALA A 283 15.13 -0.33 -13.09
C ALA A 283 14.84 -1.60 -13.90
N GLY A 284 15.49 -2.73 -13.55
CA GLY A 284 15.22 -4.02 -14.15
C GLY A 284 13.78 -4.49 -13.94
N PHE A 285 13.25 -4.34 -12.72
CA PHE A 285 11.87 -4.70 -12.39
C PHE A 285 10.85 -3.90 -13.21
N PHE A 286 11.00 -2.58 -13.30
CA PHE A 286 10.12 -1.74 -14.12
C PHE A 286 10.24 -2.06 -15.62
N GLY A 287 11.47 -2.31 -16.11
CA GLY A 287 11.70 -2.70 -17.49
C GLY A 287 11.02 -4.02 -17.85
N VAL A 288 11.24 -5.07 -17.06
CA VAL A 288 10.66 -6.41 -17.28
C VAL A 288 9.13 -6.38 -17.12
N THR A 289 8.61 -5.72 -16.09
CA THR A 289 7.16 -5.63 -15.87
C THR A 289 6.47 -4.85 -16.97
N GLY A 290 7.05 -3.72 -17.40
CA GLY A 290 6.54 -2.91 -18.50
C GLY A 290 6.56 -3.65 -19.83
N LEU A 291 7.69 -4.32 -20.16
CA LEU A 291 7.79 -5.15 -21.36
C LEU A 291 6.78 -6.30 -21.35
N SER A 292 6.63 -6.98 -20.21
CA SER A 292 5.67 -8.09 -20.06
C SER A 292 4.23 -7.63 -20.26
N GLY A 293 3.87 -6.46 -19.72
CA GLY A 293 2.56 -5.84 -19.94
C GLY A 293 2.31 -5.53 -21.42
N ASN A 294 3.28 -4.93 -22.10
CA ASN A 294 3.18 -4.61 -23.53
C ASN A 294 3.06 -5.87 -24.41
N ILE A 295 3.87 -6.91 -24.14
CA ILE A 295 3.79 -8.19 -24.86
C ILE A 295 2.44 -8.87 -24.60
N MET A 296 1.92 -8.82 -23.38
CA MET A 296 0.59 -9.35 -23.05
C MET A 296 -0.50 -8.65 -23.87
N ILE A 297 -0.50 -7.31 -23.91
CA ILE A 297 -1.47 -6.53 -24.70
C ILE A 297 -1.36 -6.90 -26.19
N LEU A 298 -0.14 -6.95 -26.74
CA LEU A 298 0.10 -7.32 -28.13
C LEU A 298 -0.39 -8.73 -28.43
N SER A 299 -0.19 -9.68 -27.51
CA SER A 299 -0.63 -11.07 -27.65
C SER A 299 -2.15 -11.18 -27.66
N VAL A 300 -2.83 -10.44 -26.78
CA VAL A 300 -4.30 -10.37 -26.75
C VAL A 300 -4.83 -9.73 -28.03
N LEU A 301 -4.19 -8.65 -28.51
CA LEU A 301 -4.59 -8.00 -29.76
C LEU A 301 -4.39 -8.92 -30.97
N TYR A 302 -3.28 -9.65 -31.03
CA TYR A 302 -3.01 -10.63 -32.08
C TYR A 302 -4.04 -11.76 -32.09
N LYS A 303 -4.26 -12.41 -30.94
CA LYS A 303 -5.26 -13.50 -30.83
C LYS A 303 -6.68 -12.98 -31.06
N GLY A 304 -7.01 -11.80 -30.53
CA GLY A 304 -8.30 -11.15 -30.74
C GLY A 304 -8.55 -10.78 -32.19
N GLY A 305 -7.54 -10.27 -32.89
CA GLY A 305 -7.61 -9.99 -34.33
C GLY A 305 -7.86 -11.23 -35.18
N LEU A 306 -7.23 -12.37 -34.84
CA LEU A 306 -7.51 -13.65 -35.49
C LEU A 306 -8.95 -14.15 -35.24
N LEU A 307 -9.49 -13.94 -34.04
CA LEU A 307 -10.89 -14.26 -33.71
C LEU A 307 -11.88 -13.38 -34.46
N MET A 308 -11.56 -12.09 -34.65
CA MET A 308 -12.34 -11.20 -35.49
C MET A 308 -12.30 -11.62 -36.96
N ALA A 309 -11.11 -11.97 -37.49
CA ALA A 309 -10.96 -12.44 -38.87
C ALA A 309 -11.77 -13.73 -39.14
N SER A 310 -11.94 -14.58 -38.13
CA SER A 310 -12.75 -15.80 -38.21
C SER A 310 -14.23 -15.58 -37.85
N GLN A 311 -14.71 -14.33 -37.75
CA GLN A 311 -16.10 -13.97 -37.43
C GLN A 311 -16.63 -14.51 -36.09
N HIS A 312 -15.73 -14.86 -35.15
CA HIS A 312 -16.12 -15.32 -33.81
C HIS A 312 -16.31 -14.17 -32.83
N MET A 313 -15.95 -12.93 -33.20
CA MET A 313 -15.91 -11.79 -32.31
C MET A 313 -16.00 -10.46 -33.07
N THR A 314 -16.70 -9.48 -32.52
CA THR A 314 -16.82 -8.13 -33.12
C THR A 314 -15.69 -7.19 -32.69
N VAL A 315 -15.56 -6.04 -33.36
CA VAL A 315 -14.61 -4.97 -33.00
C VAL A 315 -14.94 -4.41 -31.61
N GLY A 316 -16.23 -4.25 -31.31
CA GLY A 316 -16.74 -3.77 -30.04
C GLY A 316 -16.48 -4.75 -28.91
N GLU A 317 -16.64 -6.05 -29.14
CA GLU A 317 -16.30 -7.10 -28.18
C GLU A 317 -14.81 -7.11 -27.86
N LEU A 318 -13.93 -6.93 -28.87
CA LEU A 318 -12.48 -6.85 -28.63
C LEU A 318 -12.10 -5.61 -27.83
N SER A 319 -12.72 -4.49 -28.15
CA SER A 319 -12.50 -3.23 -27.45
C SER A 319 -12.94 -3.33 -25.98
N ALA A 320 -14.12 -3.89 -25.73
CA ALA A 320 -14.63 -4.15 -24.39
C ALA A 320 -13.72 -5.12 -23.62
N PHE A 321 -13.27 -6.20 -24.25
CA PHE A 321 -12.36 -7.18 -23.63
C PHE A 321 -11.01 -6.55 -23.22
N LEU A 322 -10.41 -5.74 -24.10
CA LEU A 322 -9.17 -5.02 -23.79
C LEU A 322 -9.38 -4.05 -22.64
N MET A 323 -10.48 -3.30 -22.63
CA MET A 323 -10.82 -2.38 -21.54
C MET A 323 -11.00 -3.10 -20.19
N TYR A 324 -11.65 -4.27 -20.17
CA TYR A 324 -11.73 -5.08 -18.95
C TYR A 324 -10.36 -5.60 -18.51
N THR A 325 -9.52 -6.00 -19.46
CA THR A 325 -8.14 -6.45 -19.18
C THR A 325 -7.30 -5.33 -18.55
N PHE A 326 -7.38 -4.10 -19.08
CA PHE A 326 -6.69 -2.93 -18.54
C PHE A 326 -7.25 -2.48 -17.19
N GLY A 327 -8.59 -2.43 -17.07
CA GLY A 327 -9.26 -2.07 -15.82
C GLY A 327 -8.84 -3.00 -14.69
N TRP A 328 -8.83 -4.31 -14.94
CA TRP A 328 -8.33 -5.29 -13.98
C TRP A 328 -6.83 -5.14 -13.68
N ALA A 329 -5.99 -4.94 -14.71
CA ALA A 329 -4.55 -4.78 -14.53
C ALA A 329 -4.18 -3.55 -13.68
N SER A 330 -4.93 -2.44 -13.83
CA SER A 330 -4.72 -1.23 -13.02
C SER A 330 -5.07 -1.43 -11.54
N VAL A 331 -6.06 -2.27 -11.24
CA VAL A 331 -6.43 -2.65 -9.87
C VAL A 331 -5.33 -3.49 -9.21
N LEU A 332 -4.54 -4.25 -10.00
CA LEU A 332 -3.43 -5.06 -9.50
C LEU A 332 -2.16 -4.23 -9.16
N GLN A 333 -2.09 -2.98 -9.61
CA GLN A 333 -0.94 -2.08 -9.41
C GLN A 333 -1.06 -1.18 -8.17
N VAL A 334 -2.22 -1.19 -7.50
CA VAL A 334 -2.50 -0.48 -6.23
C VAL A 334 -2.26 -1.42 -5.06
#